data_AF-A0A9J6FXV0-F1
#
_entry.id   AF-A0A9J6FXV0-F1
#
_cell.length_a   1.000
_cell.length_b   1.000
_cell.length_c   1.000
_cell.angle_alpha   90.00
_cell.angle_beta   90.00
_cell.angle_gamma   90.00
#
_symmetry.space_group_name_H-M   'P 1'
#
loop_
_entity.id
_entity.type
_entity.pdbx_description
1 polymer ?
#
loop_
_entity_poly.entity_id
_entity_poly.type
_entity_poly.pdbx_seq_one_letter_code
_entity_poly.pdbx_strand_id
1 'polypeptide(L)'
;MFFLGATPGLLVKSSCCGEGTVEVKCPWTVRDGQLCDLLREKSSCVSECEGSLRLKKSHRYYYQIQVQVFVWKREYSEFVLWTCTEIHVERVKADKEFLLLLLRAAEGFFKTVLLPELVCRWFTIEKENQPPAQSLPSTSAAANVARGNQPPAPSQLSTSALANPAQPKCTANVTDASLGQYCVCRGPEKGRMMQCDSPACAITWYHFNCVGLKKALKASKWF
;
A
#
# COMPACT_ATOMS: atom_id res chain seq x y z
N MET A 1 -6.07 -1.22 -27.74
CA MET A 1 -6.25 -0.56 -26.44
C MET A 1 -4.89 -0.09 -25.95
N PHE A 2 -4.65 1.23 -25.92
CA PHE A 2 -3.32 1.81 -25.61
C PHE A 2 -3.11 2.15 -24.12
N PHE A 3 -4.09 1.91 -23.25
CA PHE A 3 -4.06 2.34 -21.84
C PHE A 3 -3.85 1.21 -20.82
N LEU A 4 -3.66 -0.03 -21.29
CA LEU A 4 -3.44 -1.19 -20.42
C LEU A 4 -2.00 -1.66 -20.54
N GLY A 5 -1.38 -1.92 -19.40
CA GLY A 5 -0.06 -2.53 -19.29
C GLY A 5 -0.07 -3.57 -18.17
N ALA A 6 0.76 -4.60 -18.35
CA ALA A 6 0.99 -5.64 -17.36
C ALA A 6 2.40 -6.20 -17.56
N THR A 7 3.07 -6.53 -16.45
CA THR A 7 4.40 -7.15 -16.45
C THR A 7 4.32 -8.47 -15.70
N PRO A 8 4.43 -9.62 -16.38
CA PRO A 8 4.43 -10.91 -15.73
C PRO A 8 5.68 -11.09 -14.89
N GLY A 9 5.56 -11.88 -13.83
CA GLY A 9 6.73 -12.32 -13.07
C GLY A 9 7.71 -13.09 -13.97
N LEU A 10 7.20 -14.05 -14.75
CA LEU A 10 7.99 -14.81 -15.72
C LEU A 10 7.17 -15.12 -16.98
N LEU A 11 7.87 -15.46 -18.06
CA LEU A 11 7.30 -16.11 -19.23
C LEU A 11 7.65 -17.59 -19.19
N VAL A 12 6.67 -18.44 -19.50
CA VAL A 12 6.87 -19.88 -19.59
C VAL A 12 6.63 -20.33 -21.01
N LYS A 13 7.46 -21.27 -21.49
CA LYS A 13 7.28 -21.93 -22.78
C LYS A 13 7.33 -23.43 -22.56
N SER A 14 6.26 -24.11 -22.92
CA SER A 14 6.13 -25.56 -22.84
C SER A 14 5.86 -26.15 -24.22
N SER A 15 6.46 -27.31 -24.50
CA SER A 15 6.22 -28.06 -25.74
C SER A 15 4.78 -28.57 -25.87
N CYS A 16 4.10 -28.85 -24.74
CA CYS A 16 2.75 -29.40 -24.75
C CYS A 16 1.64 -28.34 -24.60
N CYS A 17 1.95 -27.14 -24.12
CA CYS A 17 0.95 -26.12 -23.80
C CYS A 17 1.22 -24.74 -24.40
N GLY A 18 2.30 -24.59 -25.16
CA GLY A 18 2.68 -23.32 -25.77
C GLY A 18 3.28 -22.33 -24.78
N GLU A 19 3.06 -21.05 -25.05
CA GLU A 19 3.62 -19.94 -24.27
C GLU A 19 2.56 -19.36 -23.32
N GLY A 20 2.95 -19.17 -22.06
CA GLY A 20 2.12 -18.59 -21.01
C GLY A 20 2.89 -17.58 -20.17
N THR A 21 2.20 -16.96 -19.23
CA THR A 21 2.83 -16.14 -18.18
C THR A 21 2.91 -16.90 -16.86
N VAL A 22 3.68 -16.39 -15.91
CA VAL A 22 3.71 -16.86 -14.53
C VAL A 22 3.55 -15.68 -13.60
N GLU A 23 2.71 -15.86 -12.58
CA GLU A 23 2.51 -14.90 -11.50
C GLU A 23 2.83 -15.57 -10.17
N VAL A 24 3.93 -15.16 -9.54
CA VAL A 24 4.39 -15.72 -8.26
C VAL A 24 3.99 -14.81 -7.12
N LYS A 25 3.35 -15.36 -6.09
CA LYS A 25 2.97 -14.65 -4.87
C LYS A 25 3.52 -15.39 -3.64
N CYS A 26 4.12 -14.62 -2.73
CA CYS A 26 4.66 -15.12 -1.47
C CYS A 26 3.92 -14.43 -0.30
N PRO A 27 2.82 -15.01 0.21
CA PRO A 27 2.03 -14.37 1.26
C PRO A 27 2.83 -14.29 2.57
N TRP A 28 3.21 -13.08 2.96
CA TRP A 28 4.13 -12.85 4.08
C TRP A 28 3.64 -13.43 5.42
N THR A 29 2.34 -13.33 5.68
CA THR A 29 1.73 -13.77 6.95
C THR A 29 1.85 -15.26 7.22
N VAL A 30 1.95 -16.06 6.17
CA VAL A 30 2.05 -17.53 6.23
C VAL A 30 3.35 -18.02 5.62
N ARG A 31 4.34 -17.13 5.44
CA ARG A 31 5.60 -17.43 4.76
C ARG A 31 6.28 -18.67 5.33
N ASP A 32 6.27 -18.82 6.65
CA ASP A 32 6.94 -19.92 7.34
C ASP A 32 5.95 -21.04 7.76
N GLY A 33 4.68 -20.91 7.38
CA GLY A 33 3.59 -21.86 7.65
C GLY A 33 3.16 -22.64 6.41
N GLN A 34 2.06 -23.40 6.54
CA GLN A 34 1.48 -24.18 5.45
C GLN A 34 0.41 -23.35 4.70
N LEU A 35 0.11 -23.72 3.47
CA LEU A 35 -0.99 -23.10 2.71
C LEU A 35 -2.36 -23.35 3.35
N CYS A 36 -2.49 -24.37 4.19
CA CYS A 36 -3.70 -24.58 5.00
C CYS A 36 -3.93 -23.44 6.00
N ASP A 37 -2.86 -22.77 6.48
CA ASP A 37 -2.99 -21.56 7.30
C ASP A 37 -3.58 -20.42 6.48
N LEU A 38 -3.16 -20.29 5.22
CA LEU A 38 -3.71 -19.29 4.31
C LEU A 38 -5.21 -19.47 4.09
N LEU A 39 -5.72 -20.70 4.03
CA LEU A 39 -7.16 -20.96 3.87
C LEU A 39 -8.00 -20.43 5.04
N ARG A 40 -7.44 -20.41 6.24
CA ARG A 40 -8.13 -19.95 7.46
C ARG A 40 -8.19 -18.42 7.55
N GLU A 41 -7.38 -17.71 6.77
CA GLU A 41 -7.34 -16.26 6.77
C GLU A 41 -8.53 -15.64 6.03
N LYS A 42 -9.11 -14.57 6.59
CA LYS A 42 -10.20 -13.83 5.93
C LYS A 42 -9.75 -13.17 4.62
N SER A 43 -8.47 -12.76 4.56
CA SER A 43 -7.83 -12.19 3.37
C SER A 43 -7.29 -13.24 2.40
N SER A 44 -7.63 -14.53 2.60
CA SER A 44 -7.12 -15.61 1.76
C SER A 44 -7.45 -15.40 0.29
N CYS A 45 -6.41 -15.49 -0.56
CA CYS A 45 -6.56 -15.44 -2.00
C CYS A 45 -7.09 -16.74 -2.61
N VAL A 46 -7.04 -17.85 -1.88
CA VAL A 46 -7.44 -19.18 -2.34
C VAL A 46 -8.63 -19.73 -1.56
N SER A 47 -9.31 -20.68 -2.16
CA SER A 47 -10.36 -21.51 -1.55
C SER A 47 -10.14 -22.96 -1.94
N GLU A 48 -10.61 -23.87 -1.11
CA GLU A 48 -10.65 -25.29 -1.45
C GLU A 48 -11.84 -25.58 -2.39
N CYS A 49 -11.57 -26.30 -3.46
CA CYS A 49 -12.57 -26.74 -4.45
C CYS A 49 -12.19 -28.16 -4.89
N GLU A 50 -13.09 -29.11 -4.66
CA GLU A 50 -12.89 -30.53 -5.02
C GLU A 50 -11.59 -31.13 -4.46
N GLY A 51 -11.21 -30.75 -3.23
CA GLY A 51 -9.97 -31.21 -2.59
C GLY A 51 -8.69 -30.57 -3.14
N SER A 52 -8.81 -29.53 -3.96
CA SER A 52 -7.68 -28.76 -4.50
C SER A 52 -7.77 -27.29 -4.13
N LEU A 53 -6.62 -26.65 -3.89
CA LEU A 53 -6.54 -25.20 -3.72
C LEU A 53 -6.79 -24.52 -5.07
N ARG A 54 -7.65 -23.51 -5.07
CA ARG A 54 -7.99 -22.70 -6.25
C ARG A 54 -8.03 -21.22 -5.91
N LEU A 55 -7.47 -20.39 -6.77
CA LEU A 55 -7.52 -18.95 -6.71
C LEU A 55 -8.98 -18.47 -6.80
N LYS A 56 -9.39 -17.66 -5.83
CA LYS A 56 -10.73 -17.07 -5.84
C LYS A 56 -10.86 -16.08 -6.99
N LYS A 57 -11.89 -16.26 -7.84
CA LYS A 57 -12.23 -15.32 -8.92
C LYS A 57 -12.53 -13.89 -8.43
N SER A 58 -12.95 -13.75 -7.16
CA SER A 58 -13.20 -12.46 -6.52
C SER A 58 -11.93 -11.79 -5.97
N HIS A 59 -10.80 -12.50 -5.90
CA HIS A 59 -9.57 -11.96 -5.34
C HIS A 59 -8.79 -11.12 -6.36
N ARG A 60 -8.10 -10.08 -5.90
CA ARG A 60 -7.36 -9.11 -6.74
C ARG A 60 -6.33 -9.77 -7.66
N TYR A 61 -5.71 -10.86 -7.22
CA TYR A 61 -4.75 -11.63 -8.03
C TYR A 61 -5.39 -12.24 -9.28
N TYR A 62 -6.67 -12.64 -9.22
CA TYR A 62 -7.37 -13.11 -10.41
C TYR A 62 -7.51 -11.99 -11.44
N TYR A 63 -7.88 -10.78 -11.02
CA TYR A 63 -7.94 -9.60 -11.89
C TYR A 63 -6.58 -9.28 -12.52
N GLN A 64 -5.50 -9.31 -11.72
CA GLN A 64 -4.14 -9.11 -12.21
C GLN A 64 -3.77 -10.12 -13.30
N ILE A 65 -4.00 -11.41 -13.05
CA ILE A 65 -3.68 -12.48 -13.99
C ILE A 65 -4.50 -12.36 -15.27
N GLN A 66 -5.80 -12.08 -15.18
CA GLN A 66 -6.64 -11.95 -16.36
C GLN A 66 -6.14 -10.81 -17.27
N VAL A 67 -5.88 -9.62 -16.71
CA VAL A 67 -5.33 -8.49 -17.48
C VAL A 67 -3.96 -8.83 -18.08
N GLN A 68 -3.09 -9.50 -17.32
CA GLN A 68 -1.77 -9.91 -17.79
C GLN A 68 -1.85 -10.85 -18.99
N VAL A 69 -2.66 -11.90 -18.90
CA VAL A 69 -2.87 -12.87 -19.98
C VAL A 69 -3.43 -12.17 -21.23
N PHE A 70 -4.33 -11.20 -21.05
CA PHE A 70 -4.86 -10.38 -22.15
C PHE A 70 -3.78 -9.50 -22.81
N VAL A 71 -3.04 -8.71 -22.02
CA VAL A 71 -1.98 -7.80 -22.51
C VAL A 71 -0.90 -8.58 -23.26
N TRP A 72 -0.51 -9.73 -22.74
CA TRP A 72 0.52 -10.59 -23.32
C TRP A 72 0.02 -11.56 -24.40
N LYS A 73 -1.28 -11.50 -24.74
CA LYS A 73 -1.91 -12.36 -25.76
C LYS A 73 -1.66 -13.85 -25.51
N ARG A 74 -1.76 -14.29 -24.25
CA ARG A 74 -1.61 -15.68 -23.83
C ARG A 74 -2.96 -16.33 -23.57
N GLU A 75 -2.97 -17.65 -23.45
CA GLU A 75 -4.19 -18.40 -23.11
C GLU A 75 -4.29 -18.71 -21.61
N TYR A 76 -3.15 -18.62 -20.89
CA TYR A 76 -3.08 -18.93 -19.47
C TYR A 76 -1.94 -18.22 -18.76
N SER A 77 -2.04 -18.19 -17.43
CA SER A 77 -0.92 -17.93 -16.53
C SER A 77 -0.81 -19.06 -15.50
N GLU A 78 0.40 -19.48 -15.17
CA GLU A 78 0.64 -20.27 -13.96
C GLU A 78 0.61 -19.32 -12.76
N PHE A 79 -0.29 -19.58 -11.82
CA PHE A 79 -0.35 -18.89 -10.53
C PHE A 79 0.40 -19.72 -9.51
N VAL A 80 1.48 -19.16 -8.96
CA VAL A 80 2.33 -19.85 -7.99
C VAL A 80 2.17 -19.18 -6.64
N LEU A 81 1.70 -19.95 -5.66
CA LEU A 81 1.79 -19.58 -4.26
C LEU A 81 2.97 -20.30 -3.64
N TRP A 82 3.90 -19.52 -3.09
CA TRP A 82 5.10 -20.03 -2.47
C TRP A 82 5.16 -19.64 -1.00
N THR A 83 5.41 -20.63 -0.15
CA THR A 83 5.86 -20.46 1.24
C THR A 83 7.22 -21.14 1.39
N CYS A 84 7.89 -20.95 2.53
CA CYS A 84 9.13 -21.65 2.86
C CYS A 84 8.93 -23.17 3.02
N THR A 85 7.69 -23.66 3.09
CA THR A 85 7.35 -25.06 3.35
C THR A 85 6.65 -25.73 2.17
N GLU A 86 5.88 -24.98 1.38
CA GLU A 86 4.99 -25.52 0.35
C GLU A 86 4.94 -24.65 -0.90
N ILE A 87 4.68 -25.30 -2.03
CA ILE A 87 4.45 -24.65 -3.31
C ILE A 87 3.13 -25.17 -3.87
N HIS A 88 2.24 -24.24 -4.21
CA HIS A 88 1.04 -24.52 -4.96
C HIS A 88 1.12 -23.84 -6.32
N VAL A 89 0.81 -24.60 -7.37
CA VAL A 89 0.75 -24.11 -8.75
C VAL A 89 -0.63 -24.40 -9.32
N GLU A 90 -1.30 -23.36 -9.79
CA GLU A 90 -2.56 -23.46 -10.50
C GLU A 90 -2.44 -22.82 -11.89
N ARG A 91 -2.87 -23.54 -12.93
CA ARG A 91 -3.06 -22.93 -14.24
C ARG A 91 -4.37 -22.17 -14.30
N VAL A 92 -4.27 -20.84 -14.41
CA VAL A 92 -5.42 -19.94 -14.59
C VAL A 92 -5.56 -19.60 -16.07
N LYS A 93 -6.65 -20.07 -16.70
CA LYS A 93 -6.97 -19.78 -18.11
C LYS A 93 -7.56 -18.39 -18.27
N ALA A 94 -7.43 -17.83 -19.47
CA ALA A 94 -8.13 -16.62 -19.86
C ALA A 94 -9.66 -16.81 -19.76
N ASP A 95 -10.31 -15.93 -19.02
CA ASP A 95 -11.75 -15.86 -18.83
C ASP A 95 -12.27 -14.69 -19.67
N LYS A 96 -12.67 -15.00 -20.91
CA LYS A 96 -13.00 -13.99 -21.93
C LYS A 96 -14.19 -13.13 -21.53
N GLU A 97 -15.21 -13.72 -20.91
CA GLU A 97 -16.41 -13.00 -20.47
C GLU A 97 -16.07 -12.03 -19.34
N PHE A 98 -15.32 -12.51 -18.34
CA PHE A 98 -14.81 -11.68 -17.26
C PHE A 98 -13.94 -10.53 -17.78
N LEU A 99 -13.04 -10.83 -18.73
CA LEU A 99 -12.17 -9.83 -19.36
C LEU A 99 -12.96 -8.75 -20.08
N LEU A 100 -13.99 -9.10 -20.86
CA LEU A 100 -14.81 -8.12 -21.55
C LEU A 100 -15.48 -7.13 -20.58
N LEU A 101 -15.97 -7.62 -19.44
CA LEU A 101 -16.56 -6.78 -18.39
C LEU A 101 -15.51 -5.86 -17.74
N LEU A 102 -14.34 -6.43 -17.40
CA LEU A 102 -13.23 -5.69 -16.80
C LEU A 102 -12.71 -4.59 -17.73
N LEU A 103 -12.53 -4.90 -19.01
CA LEU A 103 -12.05 -3.97 -20.02
C LEU A 103 -13.04 -2.83 -20.25
N ARG A 104 -14.35 -3.11 -20.26
CA ARG A 104 -15.39 -2.07 -20.36
C ARG A 104 -15.33 -1.10 -19.18
N ALA A 105 -15.20 -1.62 -17.96
CA ALA A 105 -15.07 -0.80 -16.75
C ALA A 105 -13.78 0.03 -16.77
N ALA A 106 -12.65 -0.59 -17.15
CA ALA A 106 -11.36 0.09 -17.25
C ALA A 106 -11.37 1.19 -18.31
N GLU A 107 -12.01 0.97 -19.46
CA GLU A 107 -12.17 1.98 -20.50
C GLU A 107 -13.02 3.16 -20.03
N GLY A 108 -14.12 2.89 -19.32
CA GLY A 108 -14.94 3.91 -18.70
C GLY A 108 -14.10 4.78 -17.75
N PHE A 109 -13.41 4.15 -16.80
CA PHE A 109 -12.52 4.84 -15.86
C PHE A 109 -11.42 5.63 -16.57
N PHE A 110 -10.79 5.07 -17.60
CA PHE A 110 -9.76 5.75 -18.37
C PHE A 110 -10.31 7.03 -19.02
N LYS A 111 -11.46 6.95 -19.70
CA LYS A 111 -12.01 8.09 -20.46
C LYS A 111 -12.63 9.16 -19.56
N THR A 112 -13.26 8.79 -18.45
CA THR A 112 -14.03 9.72 -17.62
C THR A 112 -13.27 10.24 -16.40
N VAL A 113 -12.25 9.51 -15.94
CA VAL A 113 -11.49 9.87 -14.74
C VAL A 113 -10.02 10.11 -15.08
N LEU A 114 -9.34 9.10 -15.63
CA LEU A 114 -7.89 9.17 -15.75
C LEU A 114 -7.45 10.18 -16.82
N LEU A 115 -8.04 10.14 -18.01
CA LEU A 115 -7.66 11.00 -19.12
C LEU A 115 -7.92 12.49 -18.83
N PRO A 116 -9.09 12.92 -18.30
CA PRO A 116 -9.32 14.31 -17.91
C PRO A 116 -8.35 14.79 -16.83
N GLU A 117 -7.99 13.93 -15.88
CA GLU A 117 -7.01 14.26 -14.86
C GLU A 117 -5.59 14.40 -15.45
N LEU A 118 -5.17 13.46 -16.31
CA LEU A 118 -3.83 13.49 -16.91
C LEU A 118 -3.62 14.67 -17.86
N VAL A 119 -4.63 15.02 -18.67
CA VAL A 119 -4.49 16.07 -19.69
C VAL A 119 -4.74 17.46 -19.09
N CYS A 120 -5.75 17.59 -18.24
CA CYS A 120 -6.25 18.89 -17.80
C CYS A 120 -6.20 19.10 -16.28
N ARG A 121 -5.77 18.11 -15.48
CA ARG A 121 -5.88 18.13 -14.01
C ARG A 121 -7.31 18.46 -13.53
N TRP A 122 -8.32 17.99 -14.27
CA TRP A 122 -9.71 18.43 -14.13
C TRP A 122 -10.19 18.39 -12.68
N PHE A 123 -10.01 17.26 -12.00
CA PHE A 123 -10.49 17.08 -10.63
C PHE A 123 -9.58 17.75 -9.60
N THR A 124 -8.27 17.80 -9.86
CA THR A 124 -7.34 18.48 -8.97
C THR A 124 -7.60 19.99 -8.93
N ILE A 125 -7.81 20.63 -10.07
CA ILE A 125 -8.11 22.07 -10.17
C ILE A 125 -9.46 22.39 -9.53
N GLU A 126 -10.50 21.59 -9.79
CA GLU A 126 -11.81 21.78 -9.14
C GLU A 126 -11.71 21.78 -7.61
N LYS A 127 -10.88 20.90 -7.06
CA LYS A 127 -10.68 20.79 -5.61
C LYS A 127 -9.86 21.95 -5.02
N GLU A 128 -8.89 22.47 -5.77
CA GLU A 128 -8.12 23.66 -5.39
C GLU A 128 -9.00 24.93 -5.42
N ASN A 129 -9.98 24.98 -6.32
CA ASN A 129 -10.94 26.08 -6.46
C ASN A 129 -12.10 26.02 -5.44
N GLN A 130 -12.23 24.95 -4.65
CA GLN A 130 -13.23 24.89 -3.58
C GLN A 130 -12.80 25.78 -2.40
N PRO A 131 -13.69 26.63 -1.88
CA PRO A 131 -13.38 27.41 -0.68
C PRO A 131 -13.05 26.47 0.48
N PRO A 132 -12.15 26.87 1.40
CA PRO A 132 -11.78 26.04 2.54
C PRO A 132 -13.04 25.61 3.29
N ALA A 133 -13.18 24.28 3.47
CA ALA A 133 -14.32 23.69 4.14
C ALA A 133 -14.52 24.38 5.50
N GLN A 134 -15.61 25.14 5.64
CA GLN A 134 -16.00 25.74 6.90
C GLN A 134 -16.27 24.61 7.89
N SER A 135 -15.55 24.59 9.01
CA SER A 135 -15.80 23.67 10.10
C SER A 135 -17.21 23.88 10.63
N LEU A 136 -18.07 22.86 10.52
CA LEU A 136 -19.38 22.86 11.17
C LEU A 136 -19.19 23.04 12.69
N PRO A 137 -20.01 23.90 13.36
CA PRO A 137 -19.98 24.02 14.79
C PRO A 137 -20.49 22.71 15.42
N SER A 138 -19.64 22.10 16.25
CA SER A 138 -20.01 21.02 17.14
C SER A 138 -21.01 21.55 18.17
N THR A 139 -22.30 21.33 17.95
CA THR A 139 -23.31 21.50 19.00
C THR A 139 -23.15 20.38 20.02
N SER A 140 -22.60 20.73 21.18
CA SER A 140 -22.63 19.93 22.40
C SER A 140 -24.04 19.96 22.99
N ALA A 141 -24.71 18.81 23.04
CA ALA A 141 -25.81 18.57 23.97
C ALA A 141 -25.46 17.31 24.80
N ALA A 142 -25.47 17.51 26.11
CA ALA A 142 -24.92 16.62 27.12
C ALA A 142 -25.80 15.40 27.43
N ALA A 143 -25.17 14.30 27.83
CA ALA A 143 -25.75 13.33 28.74
C ALA A 143 -24.63 12.75 29.63
N ASN A 144 -24.64 13.15 30.90
CA ASN A 144 -23.84 12.56 31.98
C ASN A 144 -24.46 11.22 32.40
N VAL A 145 -23.67 10.15 32.50
CA VAL A 145 -23.87 9.10 33.51
C VAL A 145 -22.51 8.59 34.00
N ALA A 146 -22.38 8.57 35.33
CA ALA A 146 -21.20 8.29 36.12
C ALA A 146 -20.69 6.83 36.07
N ARG A 147 -19.39 6.68 36.36
CA ARG A 147 -18.65 5.56 37.04
C ARG A 147 -17.17 5.83 36.76
N GLY A 148 -16.26 6.05 37.71
CA GLY A 148 -16.03 5.33 38.95
C GLY A 148 -14.67 4.63 38.84
N ASN A 149 -13.70 5.11 39.63
CA ASN A 149 -12.48 4.44 40.10
C ASN A 149 -11.21 4.38 39.20
N GLN A 150 -10.26 5.28 39.50
CA GLN A 150 -8.82 4.94 39.63
C GLN A 150 -8.58 4.38 41.04
N PRO A 151 -7.60 3.47 41.29
CA PRO A 151 -6.17 3.83 41.43
C PRO A 151 -5.20 2.64 41.15
N PRO A 152 -3.92 2.62 41.61
CA PRO A 152 -2.84 3.60 41.52
C PRO A 152 -1.60 3.05 40.78
N ALA A 153 -0.63 3.93 40.51
CA ALA A 153 0.74 3.57 40.13
C ALA A 153 1.52 2.96 41.32
N PRO A 154 2.52 2.10 41.06
CA PRO A 154 3.63 1.91 41.98
C PRO A 154 4.90 2.64 41.52
N SER A 155 5.55 3.14 42.55
CA SER A 155 6.81 3.87 42.67
C SER A 155 8.05 3.17 42.15
N GLN A 156 9.07 4.02 41.97
CA GLN A 156 10.45 3.71 41.61
C GLN A 156 11.18 2.82 42.63
N LEU A 157 12.23 2.12 42.19
CA LEU A 157 13.55 2.16 42.84
C LEU A 157 14.66 1.66 41.87
N SER A 158 15.60 2.58 41.57
CA SER A 158 17.06 2.41 41.47
C SER A 158 17.70 1.16 40.84
N THR A 159 18.59 1.40 39.86
CA THR A 159 19.98 0.91 39.92
C THR A 159 20.94 1.75 39.08
N SER A 160 21.96 2.24 39.78
CA SER A 160 23.29 2.77 39.45
C SER A 160 23.84 2.76 38.00
N ALA A 161 24.17 3.97 37.54
CA ALA A 161 25.47 4.46 37.06
C ALA A 161 26.39 3.55 36.21
N LEU A 162 26.70 4.01 34.99
CA LEU A 162 28.06 4.08 34.45
C LEU A 162 28.14 5.06 33.25
N ALA A 163 28.90 6.14 33.48
CA ALA A 163 29.68 6.99 32.57
C ALA A 163 29.13 7.36 31.17
N ASN A 164 28.86 8.67 31.02
CA ASN A 164 28.85 9.41 29.77
C ASN A 164 30.31 9.64 29.27
N PRO A 165 30.54 9.95 27.99
CA PRO A 165 30.77 11.36 27.71
C PRO A 165 30.22 11.91 26.38
N ALA A 166 29.73 13.15 26.50
CA ALA A 166 29.85 14.26 25.56
C ALA A 166 29.06 14.24 24.24
N GLN A 167 27.86 14.81 24.31
CA GLN A 167 27.39 15.73 23.27
C GLN A 167 28.18 17.05 23.36
N PRO A 168 28.56 17.69 22.24
CA PRO A 168 28.92 19.10 22.26
C PRO A 168 27.63 19.95 22.21
N LYS A 169 27.40 20.72 23.27
CA LYS A 169 26.56 21.92 23.23
C LYS A 169 27.46 23.08 22.80
N CYS A 170 27.14 23.74 21.70
CA CYS A 170 27.64 25.09 21.43
C CYS A 170 26.45 26.00 21.12
N THR A 171 26.17 26.88 22.08
CA THR A 171 25.39 28.09 21.90
C THR A 171 26.24 29.14 21.21
N ALA A 172 25.79 29.63 20.05
CA ALA A 172 26.18 30.93 19.51
C ALA A 172 25.08 31.40 18.56
N ASN A 173 24.50 32.57 18.84
CA ASN A 173 23.65 33.29 17.90
C ASN A 173 24.49 33.65 16.67
N VAL A 174 24.15 33.05 15.54
CA VAL A 174 24.57 33.49 14.21
C VAL A 174 23.31 33.62 13.37
N THR A 175 22.96 34.85 13.01
CA THR A 175 21.98 35.12 11.96
C THR A 175 22.61 34.73 10.62
N ASP A 176 22.32 33.54 10.11
CA ASP A 176 22.63 33.19 8.72
C ASP A 176 21.64 32.16 8.16
N ALA A 177 21.14 32.46 6.96
CA ALA A 177 19.94 31.91 6.35
C ALA A 177 20.23 30.67 5.49
N SER A 178 20.78 29.60 6.07
CA SER A 178 21.04 28.36 5.33
C SER A 178 20.76 27.05 6.08
N LEU A 179 20.27 27.09 7.31
CA LEU A 179 19.99 25.88 8.11
C LEU A 179 18.52 25.45 8.05
N GLY A 180 18.23 24.50 7.16
CA GLY A 180 17.02 23.67 7.25
C GLY A 180 16.22 23.53 5.96
N GLN A 181 16.85 23.41 4.79
CA GLN A 181 16.09 23.07 3.58
C GLN A 181 15.70 21.60 3.62
N TYR A 182 14.48 21.33 4.09
CA TYR A 182 13.85 20.03 4.04
C TYR A 182 12.77 20.04 2.95
N CYS A 183 12.39 18.85 2.50
CA CYS A 183 11.35 18.62 1.51
C CYS A 183 11.66 19.19 0.12
N VAL A 184 10.84 18.81 -0.87
CA VAL A 184 10.92 19.30 -2.25
C VAL A 184 10.68 20.80 -2.37
N CYS A 185 9.99 21.40 -1.40
CA CYS A 185 9.75 22.83 -1.36
C CYS A 185 10.96 23.63 -0.86
N ARG A 186 12.04 22.96 -0.42
CA ARG A 186 13.25 23.55 0.19
C ARG A 186 12.93 24.47 1.38
N GLY A 187 11.84 24.18 2.07
CA GLY A 187 11.35 24.94 3.20
C GLY A 187 11.92 24.44 4.53
N PRO A 188 11.76 25.23 5.61
CA PRO A 188 12.19 24.83 6.95
C PRO A 188 11.41 23.62 7.47
N GLU A 189 11.88 23.03 8.57
CA GLU A 189 11.11 22.04 9.31
C GLU A 189 9.76 22.65 9.74
N LYS A 190 8.65 22.04 9.31
CA LYS A 190 7.31 22.60 9.57
C LYS A 190 6.23 21.52 9.64
N GLY A 191 5.50 21.51 10.76
CA GLY A 191 4.37 20.61 10.95
C GLY A 191 4.78 19.14 10.93
N ARG A 192 3.88 18.25 10.48
CA ARG A 192 4.20 16.82 10.37
C ARG A 192 5.04 16.54 9.14
N MET A 193 6.12 15.79 9.35
CA MET A 193 7.07 15.40 8.31
C MET A 193 7.26 13.88 8.32
N MET A 194 7.60 13.32 7.15
CA MET A 194 7.97 11.91 7.01
C MET A 194 9.42 11.81 6.56
N GLN A 195 10.14 10.85 7.13
CA GLN A 195 11.51 10.56 6.73
C GLN A 195 11.53 9.50 5.63
N CYS A 196 12.48 9.62 4.71
CA CYS A 196 12.85 8.57 3.78
C CYS A 196 13.95 7.72 4.42
N ASP A 197 13.69 6.42 4.58
CA ASP A 197 14.62 5.47 5.21
C ASP A 197 15.79 5.06 4.30
N SER A 198 15.80 5.53 3.04
CA SER A 198 16.92 5.25 2.14
C SER A 198 18.15 6.04 2.56
N PRO A 199 19.30 5.38 2.84
CA PRO A 199 20.53 6.06 3.23
C PRO A 199 21.13 6.91 2.10
N ALA A 200 20.67 6.71 0.85
CA ALA A 200 21.09 7.50 -0.32
C ALA A 200 20.15 8.69 -0.60
N CYS A 201 19.13 8.94 0.22
CA CYS A 201 18.17 10.01 -0.02
C CYS A 201 18.75 11.38 0.33
N ALA A 202 18.89 12.26 -0.67
CA ALA A 202 19.49 13.58 -0.48
C ALA A 202 18.64 14.55 0.38
N ILE A 203 17.30 14.41 0.35
CA ILE A 203 16.38 15.35 1.03
C ILE A 203 16.01 14.86 2.44
N THR A 204 16.00 13.54 2.67
CA THR A 204 15.67 12.83 3.91
C THR A 204 14.28 13.09 4.51
N TRP A 205 13.80 14.33 4.62
CA TRP A 205 12.53 14.69 5.27
C TRP A 205 11.59 15.44 4.35
N TYR A 206 10.30 15.11 4.41
CA TYR A 206 9.26 15.71 3.57
C TYR A 206 8.05 16.14 4.39
N HIS A 207 7.52 17.34 4.15
CA HIS A 207 6.27 17.78 4.77
C HIS A 207 5.10 16.97 4.24
N PHE A 208 4.20 16.55 5.12
CA PHE A 208 2.99 15.80 4.76
C PHE A 208 2.19 16.49 3.65
N ASN A 209 1.98 17.81 3.76
CA ASN A 209 1.22 18.56 2.77
C ASN A 209 1.93 18.62 1.41
N CYS A 210 3.26 18.71 1.39
CA CYS A 210 4.04 18.74 0.14
C CYS A 210 4.03 17.40 -0.60
N VAL A 211 3.79 16.30 0.11
CA VAL A 211 3.65 14.95 -0.48
C VAL A 211 2.20 14.43 -0.48
N GLY A 212 1.21 15.31 -0.26
CA GLY A 212 -0.22 14.97 -0.34
C GLY A 212 -0.76 14.10 0.80
N LEU A 213 -0.03 13.94 1.90
CA LEU A 213 -0.47 13.18 3.08
C LEU A 213 -1.27 14.06 4.04
N LYS A 214 -2.40 13.53 4.51
CA LYS A 214 -3.24 14.21 5.54
C LYS A 214 -3.10 13.62 6.93
N LYS A 215 -2.57 12.40 7.06
CA LYS A 215 -2.39 11.71 8.34
C LYS A 215 -1.26 10.68 8.22
N ALA A 216 -0.65 10.37 9.36
CA ALA A 216 0.30 9.27 9.42
C ALA A 216 -0.46 7.97 9.15
N LEU A 217 0.16 7.06 8.41
CA LEU A 217 -0.38 5.73 8.24
C LEU A 217 -0.42 5.09 9.64
N LYS A 218 -1.60 4.62 10.06
CA LYS A 218 -1.67 3.76 11.25
C LYS A 218 -0.89 2.50 10.90
N ALA A 219 -0.08 2.01 11.83
CA ALA A 219 0.58 0.71 11.67
C ALA A 219 -0.51 -0.37 11.52
N SER A 220 -0.87 -0.68 10.29
CA SER A 220 -1.66 -1.85 9.93
C SER A 220 -0.73 -2.86 9.30
N LYS A 221 -0.97 -4.14 9.58
CA LYS A 221 -0.28 -5.24 8.89
C LYS A 221 -0.46 -5.04 7.38
N TRP A 222 0.66 -4.93 6.66
CA TRP A 222 0.68 -4.90 5.21
C TRP A 222 0.43 -6.34 4.73
N PHE A 223 -0.54 -6.52 3.82
CA PHE A 223 -0.93 -7.82 3.24
C PHE A 223 -0.23 -8.04 1.90
#